data_AF-A0A6A4GRC3-F1
#
_entry.id   AF-A0A6A4GRC3-F1
#
_cell.length_a   1.000
_cell.length_b   1.000
_cell.length_c   1.000
_cell.angle_alpha   90.00
_cell.angle_beta   90.00
_cell.angle_gamma   90.00
#
_symmetry.space_group_name_H-M   'P 1'
#
loop_
_entity.id
_entity.type
_entity.pdbx_description
1 polymer ?
#
loop_
_entity_poly.entity_id
_entity_poly.type
_entity_poly.pdbx_seq_one_letter_code
_entity_poly.pdbx_strand_id
1 'polypeptide(L)' 'IPLDVVFEVFMHLDPIDLLSLSRVSKLLRNILMSKTSSSIWCATRSNVPSLPPIPEHFSEPQYAHFIFSEYCNVSVL' A
#
# COMPACT_ATOMS: atom_id res chain seq x y z
N ILE A 1 -20.10 -6.75 -2.56
CA ILE A 1 -19.84 -5.32 -2.82
C ILE A 1 -19.04 -5.23 -4.12
N PRO A 2 -19.37 -4.31 -5.04
CA PRO A 2 -18.57 -4.06 -6.25
C PRO A 2 -17.12 -3.69 -5.91
N LEU A 3 -16.16 -4.14 -6.72
CA LEU A 3 -14.73 -4.02 -6.40
C LEU A 3 -14.23 -2.57 -6.47
N ASP A 4 -14.80 -1.79 -7.39
CA ASP A 4 -14.62 -0.34 -7.54
C ASP A 4 -14.95 0.42 -6.26
N VAL A 5 -16.09 0.13 -5.62
CA VAL A 5 -16.47 0.76 -4.33
C VAL A 5 -15.46 0.40 -3.24
N VAL A 6 -15.00 -0.85 -3.21
CA VAL A 6 -13.98 -1.29 -2.24
C VAL A 6 -12.66 -0.55 -2.45
N PHE A 7 -12.25 -0.35 -3.71
CA PHE A 7 -11.03 0.38 -4.05
C PHE A 7 -11.13 1.87 -3.71
N GLU A 8 -12.30 2.48 -3.90
CA GLU A 8 -12.53 3.86 -3.48
C GLU A 8 -12.40 4.01 -1.96
N VAL A 9 -12.98 3.10 -1.19
CA VAL A 9 -12.78 3.06 0.28
C VAL A 9 -11.29 2.93 0.61
N PHE A 10 -10.55 2.08 -0.10
CA PHE A 10 -9.11 1.91 0.15
C PHE A 10 -8.29 3.15 -0.13
N MET A 11 -8.69 4.01 -1.08
CA MET A 11 -7.99 5.26 -1.39
C MET A 11 -8.04 6.28 -0.23
N HIS A 12 -8.98 6.13 0.69
CA HIS A 12 -9.12 7.00 1.86
C HIS A 12 -8.37 6.51 3.10
N LEU A 13 -7.65 5.39 3.00
CA LEU A 13 -6.88 4.81 4.10
C LEU A 13 -5.47 5.41 4.17
N ASP A 14 -4.84 5.29 5.34
CA ASP A 14 -3.41 5.53 5.47
C ASP A 14 -2.61 4.32 4.94
N PRO A 15 -1.35 4.50 4.53
CA PRO A 15 -0.54 3.42 3.96
C PRO A 15 -0.36 2.22 4.90
N ILE A 16 -0.33 2.44 6.21
CA ILE A 16 -0.23 1.37 7.22
C ILE A 16 -1.49 0.51 7.29
N ASP A 17 -2.66 1.10 7.09
CA ASP A 17 -3.93 0.37 7.07
C ASP A 17 -4.01 -0.48 5.80
N LEU A 18 -3.62 0.07 4.65
CA LEU A 18 -3.58 -0.67 3.38
C LEU A 18 -2.57 -1.83 3.44
N LEU A 19 -1.41 -1.63 4.07
CA LEU A 19 -0.47 -2.71 4.38
C LEU A 19 -1.10 -3.78 5.27
N SER A 20 -1.81 -3.36 6.32
CA SER A 20 -2.47 -4.28 7.24
C SER A 20 -3.53 -5.13 6.52
N LEU A 21 -4.36 -4.50 5.68
CA LEU A 21 -5.34 -5.20 4.83
C LEU A 21 -4.68 -6.22 3.89
N SER A 22 -3.53 -5.88 3.31
CA SER A 22 -2.78 -6.82 2.47
C SER A 22 -2.29 -8.08 3.22
N ARG A 23 -2.23 -8.04 4.56
CA ARG A 23 -1.84 -9.18 5.41
C ARG A 23 -3.02 -10.02 5.88
N VAL A 24 -4.25 -9.49 5.83
CA VAL A 24 -5.47 -10.17 6.32
C VAL A 24 -5.85 -11.38 5.44
N SER A 25 -5.69 -11.28 4.12
CA SER A 25 -6.11 -12.32 3.18
C SER A 25 -5.17 -12.44 1.99
N LYS A 26 -4.99 -13.67 1.49
CA LYS A 26 -4.23 -13.95 0.25
C LYS A 26 -4.82 -13.22 -0.96
N LEU A 27 -6.15 -13.10 -1.02
CA LEU A 27 -6.82 -12.37 -2.10
C LEU A 27 -6.46 -10.88 -2.06
N LEU A 28 -6.61 -10.25 -0.89
CA LEU A 28 -6.25 -8.84 -0.70
C LEU A 28 -4.77 -8.61 -0.94
N ARG A 29 -3.90 -9.51 -0.49
CA ARG A 29 -2.46 -9.47 -0.81
C ARG A 29 -2.22 -9.44 -2.31
N ASN A 30 -2.82 -10.36 -3.05
CA ASN A 30 -2.61 -10.48 -4.50
C ASN A 30 -3.12 -9.25 -5.25
N ILE A 31 -4.23 -8.66 -4.80
CA ILE A 31 -4.79 -7.44 -5.39
C ILE A 31 -3.93 -6.23 -5.03
N LEU A 32 -3.71 -5.98 -3.73
CA LEU A 32 -3.04 -4.77 -3.25
C LEU A 32 -1.56 -4.74 -3.61
N MET A 33 -0.88 -5.88 -3.72
CA MET A 33 0.55 -5.93 -4.10
C MET A 33 0.77 -5.98 -5.61
N SER A 34 -0.28 -5.95 -6.43
CA SER A 34 -0.14 -5.94 -7.88
C SER A 34 0.09 -4.52 -8.41
N LYS A 35 0.64 -4.42 -9.63
CA LYS A 35 0.82 -3.14 -10.33
C LYS A 35 -0.50 -2.41 -10.61
N THR A 36 -1.63 -3.13 -10.67
CA THR A 36 -2.93 -2.50 -10.96
C THR A 36 -3.44 -1.66 -9.79
N SER A 37 -2.93 -1.89 -8.58
CA SER A 37 -3.29 -1.14 -7.37
C SER A 37 -2.41 0.10 -7.15
N SER A 38 -1.55 0.46 -8.10
CA SER A 38 -0.62 1.60 -7.98
C SER A 38 -1.34 2.93 -7.66
N SER A 39 -2.49 3.18 -8.28
CA SER A 39 -3.31 4.37 -8.01
C SER A 39 -3.83 4.41 -6.56
N ILE A 40 -4.24 3.26 -6.02
CA ILE A 40 -4.70 3.14 -4.64
C ILE A 40 -3.55 3.49 -3.70
N TRP A 41 -2.36 2.93 -3.92
CA TRP A 41 -1.20 3.25 -3.08
C TRP A 41 -0.79 4.72 -3.15
N CYS A 42 -0.75 5.30 -4.35
CA CYS A 42 -0.44 6.72 -4.53
C CYS A 42 -1.45 7.61 -3.78
N ALA A 43 -2.75 7.28 -3.85
CA ALA A 43 -3.79 7.97 -3.09
C ALA A 43 -3.57 7.84 -1.58
N THR A 44 -3.35 6.61 -1.07
CA THR A 44 -3.10 6.40 0.37
C THR A 44 -1.86 7.12 0.88
N ARG A 45 -0.77 7.18 0.10
CA ARG A 45 0.42 7.96 0.47
C ARG A 45 0.10 9.45 0.58
N SER A 46 -0.74 9.96 -0.31
CA SER A 46 -1.13 11.37 -0.32
C SER A 46 -1.99 11.78 0.88
N ASN A 47 -2.57 10.82 1.61
CA ASN A 47 -3.33 11.07 2.83
C ASN A 47 -2.43 11.44 4.02
N VAL A 48 -1.14 11.11 3.97
CA VAL A 48 -0.17 11.43 5.03
C VAL A 48 0.68 12.64 4.61
N PRO A 49 0.43 13.83 5.18
CA PRO A 49 1.19 15.02 4.84
C PRO A 49 2.65 14.90 5.29
N SER A 50 3.55 15.59 4.58
CA SER A 50 4.96 15.74 4.95
C SER A 50 5.80 14.45 4.94
N LEU A 51 5.36 13.41 4.23
CA LEU A 51 6.22 12.25 3.96
C LEU A 51 7.41 12.62 3.06
N PRO A 52 8.60 12.04 3.29
CA PRO A 52 9.72 12.22 2.38
C PRO A 52 9.38 11.65 0.99
N PRO A 53 10.03 12.12 -0.09
CA PRO A 53 9.83 11.55 -1.41
C PRO A 53 10.20 10.06 -1.42
N ILE A 54 9.51 9.29 -2.27
CA ILE A 54 9.83 7.88 -2.48
C ILE A 54 11.19 7.75 -3.21
N PRO A 55 12.14 6.96 -2.69
CA PRO A 55 13.38 6.67 -3.42
C PRO A 55 13.10 5.93 -4.73
N GLU A 56 13.91 6.15 -5.78
CA GLU A 56 13.66 5.58 -7.13
C GLU A 56 13.53 4.05 -7.17
N HIS A 57 14.15 3.35 -6.22
CA HIS A 57 14.15 1.89 -6.15
C HIS A 57 12.98 1.32 -5.34
N PHE A 58 12.09 2.17 -4.83
CA PHE A 58 10.95 1.76 -4.01
C PHE A 58 9.65 1.87 -4.80
N SER A 59 8.86 0.80 -4.77
CA SER A 59 7.43 0.88 -5.04
C SER A 59 6.68 1.45 -3.84
N GLU A 60 5.50 2.02 -4.06
CA GLU A 60 4.67 2.58 -2.99
C GLU A 60 4.41 1.60 -1.82
N PRO A 61 4.10 0.29 -2.03
CA PRO A 61 3.97 -0.66 -0.93
C PRO A 61 5.27 -0.89 -0.16
N GLN A 62 6.41 -0.95 -0.86
CA GLN A 62 7.72 -1.10 -0.22
C GLN A 62 8.07 0.12 0.63
N TYR A 63 7.74 1.31 0.12
CA TYR A 63 7.98 2.57 0.82
C TYR A 63 7.08 2.69 2.04
N ALA A 64 5.79 2.41 1.91
CA ALA A 64 4.88 2.32 3.04
C ALA A 64 5.39 1.33 4.10
N HIS A 65 5.88 0.17 3.67
CA HIS A 65 6.41 -0.82 4.60
C HIS A 65 7.64 -0.27 5.33
N PHE A 66 8.57 0.35 4.62
CA PHE A 66 9.77 0.91 5.21
C PHE A 66 9.48 2.02 6.23
N ILE A 67 8.49 2.87 5.96
CA ILE A 67 8.14 4.00 6.86
C ILE A 67 7.33 3.53 8.07
N PHE A 68 6.35 2.64 7.89
CA PHE A 68 5.32 2.38 8.90
C PHE A 68 5.37 0.99 9.54
N SER A 69 6.14 0.04 8.99
CA SER A 69 6.19 -1.33 9.51
C SER A 69 7.34 -1.52 10.49
N GLU A 70 7.07 -2.19 11.61
CA GLU A 70 8.12 -2.65 12.54
C GLU A 70 8.79 -3.96 12.08
N TYR A 71 8.32 -4.55 11.00
CA TYR A 71 8.86 -5.80 10.44
C TYR A 71 9.97 -5.53 9.44
N CYS A 72 11.03 -6.35 9.47
CA CYS A 72 12.02 -6.39 8.42
C CYS A 72 11.42 -7.00 7.15
N ASN A 73 11.59 -6.32 6.00
CA ASN A 73 11.24 -6.86 4.70
C ASN A 73 12.46 -7.57 4.08
N VAL A 74 12.36 -8.87 3.82
CA VAL A 74 13.35 -9.58 2.99
C VAL A 74 12.79 -9.62 1.57
N SER A 75 13.23 -8.68 0.74
CA SER A 75 12.93 -8.68 -0.70
C SER A 75 13.65 -9.86 -1.34
N VAL A 76 12.98 -11.01 -1.49
CA VAL A 76 13.46 -12.06 -2.40
C VAL A 76 13.12 -11.58 -3.81
N LEU A 77 14.17 -11.23 -4.57
CA LEU A 77 14.09 -10.92 -6.00
C LEU A 77 13.41 -12.05 -6.78
#